data_AF-A0AAC9Z3F6-F1
#
_entry.id   AF-A0AAC9Z3F6-F1
#
_cell.length_a   1.000
_cell.length_b   1.000
_cell.length_c   1.000
_cell.angle_alpha   90.00
_cell.angle_beta   90.00
_cell.angle_gamma   90.00
#
_symmetry.space_group_name_H-M   'P 1'
#
loop_
_entity.id
_entity.type
_entity.pdbx_description
1 polymer ?
#
loop_
_entity_poly.entity_id
_entity_poly.type
_entity_poly.pdbx_seq_one_letter_code
_entity_poly.pdbx_strand_id
1 'polypeptide(L)'
;MKAKYFFLILGFILLVSSCKTDEDPTPWVGTWLYRGTIIKKVSSPGFTSAKEDTDCERKNKVVFTDKTYISYSNEQQSDDTCLETVVEVPYTITGIQEMNRTSTGKLNFSIAGKAYEFNIEANAIYLSITHINGDDIISQNYKKQ
;
A
#
# COMPACT_ATOMS: atom_id res chain seq x y z
N MET A 1 35.04 -49.21 26.74
CA MET A 1 34.13 -49.59 25.62
C MET A 1 33.37 -48.36 25.16
N LYS A 2 32.99 -48.36 23.89
CA LYS A 2 32.64 -47.25 23.01
C LYS A 2 31.52 -46.32 23.53
N ALA A 3 31.83 -45.03 23.65
CA ALA A 3 30.85 -43.93 23.59
C ALA A 3 31.51 -42.72 22.91
N LYS A 4 31.81 -42.85 21.61
CA LYS A 4 32.48 -41.79 20.83
C LYS A 4 31.70 -41.28 19.61
N TYR A 5 30.44 -41.69 19.43
CA TYR A 5 29.67 -41.30 18.24
C TYR A 5 28.29 -40.70 18.52
N PHE A 6 27.92 -40.46 19.79
CA PHE A 6 26.59 -39.94 20.10
C PHE A 6 26.47 -38.40 20.02
N PHE A 7 27.60 -37.68 20.06
CA PHE A 7 27.58 -36.21 20.05
C PHE A 7 27.75 -35.57 18.66
N LEU A 8 27.94 -36.37 17.59
CA LEU A 8 28.18 -35.85 16.24
C LEU A 8 26.94 -35.84 15.33
N ILE A 9 25.81 -36.41 15.77
CA ILE A 9 24.58 -36.46 14.95
C ILE A 9 23.54 -35.41 15.38
N LEU A 10 23.56 -34.95 16.65
CA LEU A 10 22.66 -33.87 17.07
C LEU A 10 23.10 -32.47 16.65
N GLY A 11 24.37 -32.29 16.25
CA GLY A 11 24.89 -31.00 15.77
C GLY A 11 24.57 -30.68 14.30
N PHE A 12 24.10 -31.66 13.52
CA PHE A 12 23.87 -31.49 12.08
C PHE A 12 22.39 -31.38 11.68
N ILE A 13 21.46 -31.66 12.61
CA ILE A 13 20.00 -31.58 12.34
C ILE A 13 19.43 -30.18 12.67
N LEU A 14 20.19 -29.31 13.34
CA LEU A 14 19.77 -27.93 13.65
C LEU A 14 20.18 -26.89 12.59
N LEU A 15 20.71 -27.30 11.44
CA LEU A 15 21.22 -26.39 10.40
C LEU A 15 20.36 -26.32 9.12
N VAL A 16 19.11 -26.80 9.17
CA VAL A 16 18.16 -26.68 8.03
C VAL A 16 16.85 -26.00 8.38
N SER A 17 16.74 -25.37 9.56
CA SER A 17 15.54 -24.61 9.94
C SER A 17 15.91 -23.36 10.70
N SER A 18 16.32 -22.34 9.95
CA SER A 18 15.94 -20.93 10.16
C SER A 18 16.67 -20.05 9.15
N CYS A 19 16.51 -20.35 7.87
CA CYS A 19 16.48 -19.27 6.88
C CYS A 19 15.02 -18.83 6.79
N LYS A 20 14.50 -18.24 7.87
CA LYS A 20 13.46 -17.22 7.69
C LYS A 20 14.26 -16.06 7.12
N THR A 21 14.37 -16.02 5.79
CA THR A 21 14.65 -14.77 5.11
C THR A 21 13.69 -13.75 5.70
N ASP A 22 14.26 -12.68 6.25
CA ASP A 22 13.56 -11.49 6.67
C ASP A 22 12.34 -11.28 5.78
N GLU A 23 11.19 -11.16 6.41
CA GLU A 23 9.91 -10.89 5.77
C GLU A 23 10.16 -9.82 4.71
N ASP A 24 10.06 -10.19 3.42
CA ASP A 24 10.03 -9.19 2.37
C ASP A 24 8.99 -8.18 2.83
N PRO A 25 9.36 -6.89 3.02
CA PRO A 25 8.41 -5.92 3.51
C PRO A 25 7.23 -5.97 2.56
N THR A 26 6.04 -6.26 3.12
CA THR A 26 4.82 -6.43 2.33
C THR A 26 4.77 -5.36 1.23
N PRO A 27 4.41 -5.67 -0.02
CA PRO A 27 4.77 -4.86 -1.19
C PRO A 27 4.30 -3.40 -1.14
N TRP A 28 3.34 -3.11 -0.27
CA TRP A 28 2.80 -1.80 0.07
C TRP A 28 3.72 -0.97 0.98
N VAL A 29 4.55 -1.56 1.85
CA VAL A 29 5.40 -0.83 2.81
C VAL A 29 6.41 0.04 2.09
N GLY A 30 6.45 1.32 2.42
CA GLY A 30 7.34 2.33 1.84
C GLY A 30 6.63 3.65 1.58
N THR A 31 7.37 4.57 0.94
CA THR A 31 6.85 5.89 0.53
C THR A 31 6.43 5.86 -0.93
N TRP A 32 5.25 6.40 -1.22
CA TRP A 32 4.65 6.42 -2.54
C TRP A 32 4.22 7.83 -2.93
N LEU A 33 4.77 8.34 -4.02
CA LEU A 33 4.47 9.67 -4.54
C LEU A 33 3.29 9.60 -5.50
N TYR A 34 2.32 10.50 -5.32
CA TYR A 34 1.12 10.59 -6.16
C TYR A 34 1.48 10.87 -7.63
N ARG A 35 0.74 10.22 -8.54
CA ARG A 35 0.93 10.33 -9.99
C ARG A 35 -0.34 10.65 -10.75
N GLY A 36 -1.50 10.59 -10.10
CA GLY A 36 -2.76 11.00 -10.70
C GLY A 36 -3.94 10.14 -10.27
N THR A 37 -5.12 10.66 -10.60
CA THR A 37 -6.40 10.00 -10.34
C THR A 37 -7.10 9.67 -11.65
N ILE A 38 -7.56 8.42 -11.76
CA ILE A 38 -8.40 7.93 -12.85
C ILE A 38 -9.82 7.75 -12.31
N ILE A 39 -10.80 8.30 -13.01
CA ILE A 39 -12.22 8.13 -12.70
C ILE A 39 -12.87 7.36 -13.84
N LYS A 40 -13.52 6.25 -13.50
CA LYS A 40 -14.31 5.43 -14.44
C LYS A 40 -15.77 5.39 -13.99
N LYS A 41 -16.69 5.58 -14.93
CA LYS A 41 -18.13 5.48 -14.65
C LYS A 41 -18.65 4.07 -14.88
N VAL A 42 -19.27 3.49 -13.86
CA VAL A 42 -19.91 2.16 -13.95
C VAL A 42 -21.10 2.20 -14.92
N SER A 43 -21.90 3.26 -14.86
CA SER A 43 -23.09 3.46 -15.70
C SER A 43 -22.78 3.85 -17.14
N SER A 44 -21.50 4.05 -17.51
CA SER A 44 -21.07 4.34 -18.88
C SER A 44 -19.77 3.62 -19.20
N PRO A 45 -19.83 2.29 -19.44
CA PRO A 45 -18.65 1.48 -19.76
C PRO A 45 -17.90 2.07 -20.96
N GLY A 46 -16.65 2.50 -20.74
CA GLY A 46 -15.81 3.15 -21.74
C GLY A 46 -15.51 4.62 -21.45
N PHE A 47 -16.27 5.29 -20.58
CA PHE A 47 -15.91 6.61 -20.07
C PHE A 47 -14.79 6.48 -19.03
N THR A 48 -13.62 7.00 -19.38
CA THR A 48 -12.48 7.15 -18.46
C THR A 48 -12.01 8.59 -18.55
N SER A 49 -11.90 9.28 -17.42
CA SER A 49 -11.27 10.59 -17.34
C SER A 49 -10.06 10.54 -16.40
N ALA A 50 -8.98 11.21 -16.81
CA ALA A 50 -7.92 11.59 -15.89
C ALA A 50 -8.28 12.96 -15.30
N LYS A 51 -8.15 13.11 -13.98
CA LYS A 51 -8.25 14.42 -13.35
C LYS A 51 -7.00 15.23 -13.72
N GLU A 52 -7.17 16.50 -14.06
CA GLU A 52 -6.03 17.42 -14.13
C GLU A 52 -5.58 17.76 -12.71
N ASP A 53 -4.36 17.36 -12.38
CA ASP A 53 -3.79 17.56 -11.04
C ASP A 53 -3.08 18.91 -10.94
N THR A 54 -3.32 19.60 -9.83
CA THR A 54 -2.60 20.84 -9.47
C THR A 54 -1.15 20.57 -9.07
N ASP A 55 -0.31 21.60 -9.06
CA ASP A 55 1.07 21.48 -8.61
C ASP A 55 1.19 21.13 -7.12
N CYS A 56 0.23 21.52 -6.29
CA CYS A 56 0.16 21.06 -4.90
C CYS A 56 -0.18 19.57 -4.83
N GLU A 57 -1.18 19.09 -5.57
CA GLU A 57 -1.56 17.67 -5.53
C GLU A 57 -0.44 16.75 -6.00
N ARG A 58 0.43 17.20 -6.91
CA ARG A 58 1.64 16.44 -7.33
C ARG A 58 2.65 16.22 -6.21
N LYS A 59 2.55 16.95 -5.10
CA LYS A 59 3.37 16.75 -3.89
C LYS A 59 2.75 15.72 -2.93
N ASN A 60 1.51 15.28 -3.17
CA ASN A 60 0.84 14.30 -2.34
C ASN A 60 1.64 13.00 -2.29
N LYS A 61 1.66 12.38 -1.11
CA LYS A 61 2.29 11.09 -0.92
C LYS A 61 1.56 10.30 0.15
N VAL A 62 1.71 8.99 0.09
CA VAL A 62 1.29 8.09 1.15
C VAL A 62 2.49 7.29 1.63
N VAL A 63 2.51 6.99 2.92
CA VAL A 63 3.53 6.16 3.56
C VAL A 63 2.83 5.00 4.25
N PHE A 64 3.27 3.80 3.91
CA PHE A 64 2.87 2.59 4.62
C PHE A 64 4.08 2.11 5.43
N THR A 65 3.87 1.97 6.72
CA THR A 65 4.75 1.21 7.63
C THR A 65 4.06 -0.10 7.99
N ASP A 66 4.65 -0.96 8.82
CA ASP A 66 4.05 -2.27 9.12
C ASP A 66 2.63 -2.21 9.70
N LYS A 67 2.22 -1.09 10.32
CA LYS A 67 0.90 -0.94 10.96
C LYS A 67 0.22 0.41 10.76
N THR A 68 0.92 1.40 10.21
CA THR A 68 0.44 2.78 10.10
C THR A 68 0.43 3.24 8.66
N TYR A 69 -0.71 3.79 8.26
CA TYR A 69 -0.93 4.49 7.00
C TYR A 69 -0.88 5.99 7.28
N ILE A 70 -0.02 6.69 6.55
CA ILE A 70 0.14 8.14 6.65
C ILE A 70 -0.16 8.75 5.29
N SER A 71 -1.12 9.67 5.25
CA SER A 71 -1.49 10.41 4.04
C SER A 71 -1.06 11.86 4.19
N TYR A 72 -0.30 12.36 3.20
CA TYR A 72 0.06 13.76 3.06
C TYR A 72 -0.70 14.32 1.86
N SER A 73 -1.71 15.16 2.12
CA SER A 73 -2.50 15.82 1.08
C SER A 73 -2.20 17.32 1.08
N ASN A 74 -1.87 17.85 -0.08
CA ASN A 74 -1.53 19.24 -0.34
C ASN A 74 -2.62 19.83 -1.23
N GLU A 75 -3.28 20.87 -0.74
CA GLU A 75 -4.33 21.59 -1.47
C GLU A 75 -3.88 23.02 -1.75
N GLN A 76 -4.22 23.54 -2.95
CA GLN A 76 -3.93 24.92 -3.35
C GLN A 76 -4.80 25.88 -2.52
N GLN A 77 -4.17 26.87 -1.89
CA GLN A 77 -4.85 27.99 -1.26
C GLN A 77 -5.05 29.15 -2.23
N SER A 78 -5.89 30.12 -1.85
CA SER A 78 -6.22 31.28 -2.70
C SER A 78 -5.04 32.21 -3.02
N ASP A 79 -3.94 32.11 -2.27
CA ASP A 79 -2.71 32.90 -2.44
C ASP A 79 -1.59 32.14 -3.16
N ASP A 80 -1.97 31.08 -3.89
CA ASP A 80 -1.09 30.16 -4.58
C ASP A 80 -0.10 29.35 -3.71
N THR A 81 -0.36 29.27 -2.40
CA THR A 81 0.40 28.40 -1.50
C THR A 81 -0.20 26.99 -1.40
N CYS A 82 0.61 26.01 -1.01
CA CYS A 82 0.13 24.66 -0.72
C CYS A 82 -0.05 24.48 0.78
N LEU A 83 -1.26 24.11 1.20
CA LEU A 83 -1.51 23.67 2.57
C LEU A 83 -1.38 22.16 2.66
N GLU A 84 -0.45 21.68 3.49
CA GLU A 84 -0.32 20.27 3.80
C GLU A 84 -1.26 19.88 4.96
N THR A 85 -2.01 18.81 4.74
CA THR A 85 -2.75 18.09 5.79
C THR A 85 -2.16 16.69 5.91
N VAL A 86 -1.94 16.26 7.16
CA VAL A 86 -1.40 14.94 7.48
C VAL A 86 -2.44 14.14 8.25
N VAL A 87 -2.74 12.94 7.74
CA VAL A 87 -3.60 11.98 8.44
C VAL A 87 -2.79 10.72 8.70
N GLU A 88 -2.71 10.36 9.98
CA GLU A 88 -2.04 9.14 10.44
C GLU A 88 -3.07 8.23 11.11
N VAL A 89 -3.22 7.01 10.58
CA VAL A 89 -4.16 6.02 11.11
C VAL A 89 -3.59 4.61 11.08
N PRO A 90 -3.94 3.75 12.05
CA PRO A 90 -3.67 2.33 11.94
C PRO A 90 -4.45 1.74 10.76
N TYR A 91 -3.85 0.78 10.07
CA TYR A 91 -4.50 0.07 8.98
C TYR A 91 -4.35 -1.44 9.11
N THR A 92 -5.21 -2.16 8.40
CA THR A 92 -5.05 -3.58 8.12
C THR A 92 -5.27 -3.84 6.63
N ILE A 93 -4.60 -4.87 6.10
CA ILE A 93 -4.89 -5.38 4.76
C ILE A 93 -5.40 -6.81 4.89
N THR A 94 -6.59 -7.06 4.33
CA THR A 94 -7.23 -8.37 4.33
C THR A 94 -7.41 -8.91 2.92
N GLY A 95 -7.65 -10.22 2.79
CA GLY A 95 -7.91 -10.85 1.49
C GLY A 95 -6.72 -10.77 0.53
N ILE A 96 -5.49 -10.84 1.03
CA ILE A 96 -4.27 -10.69 0.23
C ILE A 96 -4.17 -11.80 -0.81
N GLN A 97 -3.95 -11.42 -2.06
CA GLN A 97 -3.65 -12.34 -3.17
C GLN A 97 -2.39 -11.86 -3.88
N GLU A 98 -1.50 -12.79 -4.24
CA GLU A 98 -0.29 -12.50 -5.00
C GLU A 98 -0.33 -13.19 -6.36
N MET A 99 -0.20 -12.42 -7.43
CA MET A 99 -0.12 -12.92 -8.80
C MET A 99 0.91 -12.11 -9.59
N ASN A 100 1.88 -12.78 -10.22
CA ASN A 100 2.87 -12.15 -11.10
C ASN A 100 3.62 -10.94 -10.49
N ARG A 101 4.05 -11.05 -9.22
CA ARG A 101 4.72 -9.97 -8.45
C ARG A 101 3.85 -8.73 -8.17
N THR A 102 2.55 -8.84 -8.42
CA THR A 102 1.56 -7.87 -7.96
C THR A 102 0.80 -8.50 -6.81
N SER A 103 0.62 -7.73 -5.74
CA SER A 103 -0.25 -8.10 -4.63
C SER A 103 -1.49 -7.24 -4.64
N THR A 104 -2.63 -7.86 -4.36
CA THR A 104 -3.92 -7.18 -4.22
C THR A 104 -4.51 -7.47 -2.84
N GLY A 105 -5.37 -6.58 -2.34
CA GLY A 105 -6.06 -6.78 -1.07
C GLY A 105 -7.08 -5.69 -0.78
N LYS A 106 -7.59 -5.71 0.46
CA LYS A 106 -8.51 -4.70 0.99
C LYS A 106 -7.82 -3.89 2.09
N LEU A 107 -7.55 -2.62 1.81
CA LEU A 107 -7.03 -1.66 2.78
C LEU A 107 -8.17 -1.18 3.67
N ASN A 108 -8.06 -1.44 4.97
CA ASN A 108 -9.05 -1.08 5.98
C ASN A 108 -8.43 -0.13 7.01
N PHE A 109 -9.13 0.95 7.35
CA PHE A 109 -8.75 1.87 8.42
C PHE A 109 -9.98 2.60 8.97
N SER A 110 -9.81 3.35 10.05
CA SER A 110 -10.88 4.19 10.62
C SER A 110 -10.39 5.60 10.92
N ILE A 111 -11.21 6.59 10.56
CA ILE A 111 -11.00 8.01 10.87
C ILE A 111 -12.21 8.49 11.64
N ALA A 112 -12.01 9.11 12.81
CA ALA A 112 -13.07 9.66 13.65
C ALA A 112 -14.24 8.68 13.93
N GLY A 113 -13.93 7.39 14.10
CA GLY A 113 -14.91 6.34 14.38
C GLY A 113 -15.68 5.81 13.16
N LYS A 114 -15.42 6.34 11.96
CA LYS A 114 -15.96 5.80 10.70
C LYS A 114 -14.97 4.84 10.05
N ALA A 115 -15.43 3.66 9.65
CA ALA A 115 -14.60 2.67 8.95
C ALA A 115 -14.58 2.94 7.45
N TYR A 116 -13.44 2.70 6.81
CA TYR A 116 -13.20 2.82 5.38
C TYR A 116 -12.55 1.53 4.88
N GLU A 117 -13.01 1.04 3.73
CA GLU A 117 -12.44 -0.10 3.01
C GLU A 117 -12.18 0.30 1.56
N PHE A 118 -10.94 0.18 1.11
CA PHE A 118 -10.52 0.42 -0.27
C PHE A 118 -9.84 -0.80 -0.86
N ASN A 119 -9.93 -0.98 -2.18
CA ASN A 119 -9.10 -1.96 -2.87
C ASN A 119 -7.68 -1.40 -2.98
N ILE A 120 -6.68 -2.22 -2.72
CA ILE A 120 -5.27 -1.87 -2.85
C ILE A 120 -4.57 -2.87 -3.76
N GLU A 121 -3.74 -2.37 -4.65
CA GLU A 121 -2.87 -3.15 -5.53
C GLU A 121 -1.46 -2.55 -5.48
N ALA A 122 -0.44 -3.37 -5.25
CA ALA A 122 0.94 -2.93 -5.25
C ALA A 122 1.88 -3.94 -5.93
N ASN A 123 2.91 -3.41 -6.56
CA ASN A 123 4.12 -4.13 -6.94
C ASN A 123 5.35 -3.31 -6.52
N ALA A 124 6.56 -3.74 -6.88
CA ALA A 124 7.78 -3.06 -6.47
C ALA A 124 7.88 -1.58 -6.90
N ILE A 125 7.10 -1.12 -7.89
CA ILE A 125 7.23 0.21 -8.50
C ILE A 125 5.94 1.03 -8.38
N TYR A 126 4.77 0.39 -8.42
CA TYR A 126 3.47 1.05 -8.48
C TYR A 126 2.56 0.62 -7.34
N LEU A 127 1.74 1.56 -6.88
CA LEU A 127 0.66 1.35 -5.94
C LEU A 127 -0.60 2.01 -6.49
N SER A 128 -1.73 1.31 -6.42
CA SER A 128 -3.05 1.84 -6.73
C SER A 128 -4.00 1.62 -5.55
N ILE A 129 -4.69 2.68 -5.14
CA ILE A 129 -5.76 2.62 -4.13
C ILE A 129 -7.05 3.01 -4.83
N THR A 130 -8.01 2.09 -4.85
CA THR A 130 -9.27 2.25 -5.59
C THR A 130 -10.47 2.13 -4.66
N HIS A 131 -11.42 3.04 -4.80
CA HIS A 131 -12.70 3.00 -4.08
C HIS A 131 -13.87 3.30 -5.01
N ILE A 132 -15.06 2.90 -4.59
CA ILE A 132 -16.31 3.14 -5.32
C ILE A 132 -17.09 4.20 -4.56
N ASN A 133 -17.47 5.28 -5.24
CA ASN A 133 -18.31 6.34 -4.70
C ASN A 133 -19.52 6.55 -5.61
N GLY A 134 -20.67 5.98 -5.22
CA GLY A 134 -21.83 5.92 -6.10
C GLY A 134 -21.52 5.12 -7.37
N ASP A 135 -21.68 5.76 -8.53
CA ASP A 135 -21.42 5.17 -9.85
C ASP A 135 -19.95 5.32 -10.32
N ASP A 136 -19.11 6.00 -9.53
CA ASP A 136 -17.73 6.29 -9.91
C ASP A 136 -16.75 5.31 -9.24
N ILE A 137 -15.88 4.72 -10.05
CA ILE A 137 -14.67 4.01 -9.59
C ILE A 137 -13.52 5.00 -9.65
N ILE A 138 -13.00 5.37 -8.48
CA ILE A 138 -11.92 6.34 -8.33
C ILE A 138 -10.65 5.58 -7.95
N SER A 139 -9.63 5.67 -8.81
CA SER A 139 -8.33 5.02 -8.63
C SER A 139 -7.23 6.08 -8.50
N GLN A 140 -6.62 6.15 -7.33
CA GLN A 140 -5.44 6.98 -7.07
C GLN A 140 -4.19 6.14 -7.30
N ASN A 141 -3.28 6.66 -8.11
CA ASN A 141 -2.09 5.94 -8.53
C ASN A 141 -0.83 6.62 -8.02
N TYR A 142 0.12 5.80 -7.58
CA TYR A 142 1.35 6.25 -6.95
C TYR A 142 2.56 5.49 -7.52
N LYS A 143 3.73 6.11 -7.43
CA LYS A 143 5.02 5.51 -7.78
C LYS A 143 5.90 5.45 -6.54
N LYS A 144 6.62 4.34 -6.36
CA LYS A 144 7.61 4.19 -5.29
C LYS A 144 8.65 5.33 -5.35
N GLN A 145 8.98 5.90 -4.20
CA GLN A 145 10.04 6.91 -4.05
C GLN A 145 11.39 6.26 -3.77
#